data_AF-A0A5B8YRC2-F1
#
_entry.id   AF-A0A5B8YRC2-F1
#
_cell.length_a   1.000
_cell.length_b   1.000
_cell.length_c   1.000
_cell.angle_alpha   90.00
_cell.angle_beta   90.00
_cell.angle_gamma   90.00
#
_symmetry.space_group_name_H-M   'P 1'
#
loop_
_entity.id
_entity.type
_entity.pdbx_description
1 polymer ?
#
loop_
_entity_poly.entity_id
_entity_poly.type
_entity_poly.pdbx_seq_one_letter_code
_entity_poly.pdbx_strand_id
1 'polypeptide(L)'
;MVAQEDSLSVSVAEKIIVEEESRDYKPYDPLAPARAAFFSAVLPGLGQAYNGKYWKIPIAYGGLGVGVYFYLKNDEQYDRYRSIYKRRLAGFTDDEFITPTGTQRVTNDGLIRAQRFYQRNKEISILVIVGVYALNIIDANVDAHLQQFNVSEDLSLRPSMNFNEFTGKTGYGLSLNYNF
;
A
#
# COMPACT_ATOMS: atom_id res chain seq x y z
N MET A 1 -59.45 58.13 3.42
CA MET A 1 -59.71 56.75 3.87
C MET A 1 -59.77 55.88 2.63
N VAL A 2 -59.22 54.65 2.66
CA VAL A 2 -59.06 53.68 1.55
C VAL A 2 -57.86 53.98 0.65
N ALA A 3 -56.94 53.07 0.31
CA ALA A 3 -56.48 51.78 0.86
C ALA A 3 -55.11 51.55 0.17
N GLN A 4 -54.08 51.19 0.93
CA GLN A 4 -52.78 50.83 0.37
C GLN A 4 -52.83 49.35 0.01
N GLU A 5 -52.85 49.05 -1.29
CA GLU A 5 -52.81 47.66 -1.75
C GLU A 5 -51.40 47.10 -1.53
N ASP A 6 -51.34 46.13 -0.61
CA ASP A 6 -50.15 45.37 -0.26
C ASP A 6 -49.82 44.39 -1.40
N SER A 7 -48.84 44.73 -2.22
CA SER A 7 -48.39 43.89 -3.33
C SER A 7 -47.34 42.87 -2.86
N LEU A 8 -47.74 41.95 -1.99
CA LEU A 8 -47.01 40.68 -1.83
C LEU A 8 -47.37 39.77 -3.00
N SER A 9 -46.72 40.02 -4.13
CA SER A 9 -46.65 39.04 -5.21
C SER A 9 -45.88 37.83 -4.70
N VAL A 10 -46.59 36.72 -4.47
CA VAL A 10 -45.98 35.40 -4.28
C VAL A 10 -45.31 35.05 -5.60
N SER A 11 -44.06 35.48 -5.74
CA SER A 11 -43.23 35.13 -6.87
C SER A 11 -42.86 33.66 -6.73
N VAL A 12 -43.45 32.88 -7.65
CA VAL A 12 -42.92 31.66 -8.23
C VAL A 12 -42.55 30.60 -7.20
N ALA A 13 -43.38 29.56 -7.11
CA ALA A 13 -42.93 28.25 -6.65
C ALA A 13 -41.66 27.89 -7.43
N GLU A 14 -40.51 28.16 -6.82
CA GLU A 14 -39.22 27.71 -7.29
C GLU A 14 -39.34 26.19 -7.30
N LYS A 15 -39.56 25.66 -8.49
CA LYS A 15 -39.45 24.24 -8.75
C LYS A 15 -38.01 23.92 -8.41
N ILE A 16 -37.77 23.51 -7.17
CA ILE A 16 -36.50 22.95 -6.73
C ILE A 16 -36.30 21.77 -7.67
N ILE A 17 -35.53 21.99 -8.72
CA ILE A 17 -34.95 20.91 -9.50
C ILE A 17 -33.94 20.34 -8.53
N VAL A 18 -34.39 19.39 -7.72
CA VAL A 18 -33.51 18.44 -7.08
C VAL A 18 -32.86 17.74 -8.28
N GLU A 19 -31.66 18.18 -8.64
CA GLU A 19 -30.73 17.33 -9.36
C GLU A 19 -30.61 16.08 -8.49
N GLU A 20 -31.35 15.02 -8.85
CA GLU A 20 -31.04 13.71 -8.31
C GLU A 20 -29.66 13.40 -8.84
N GLU A 21 -28.63 13.74 -8.06
CA GLU A 21 -27.29 13.19 -8.22
C GLU A 21 -27.50 11.68 -8.31
N SER A 22 -27.40 11.15 -9.53
CA SER A 22 -27.45 9.72 -9.77
C SER A 22 -26.24 9.15 -9.04
N ARG A 23 -26.45 8.70 -7.81
CA ARG A 23 -25.42 8.06 -7.00
C ARG A 23 -24.84 6.94 -7.84
N ASP A 24 -23.59 7.13 -8.29
CA ASP A 24 -22.87 6.18 -9.14
C ASP A 24 -22.50 4.96 -8.29
N TYR A 25 -23.50 4.10 -8.07
CA TYR A 25 -23.31 2.86 -7.35
C TYR A 25 -22.59 1.90 -8.28
N LYS A 26 -21.35 1.53 -7.92
CA LYS A 26 -20.64 0.46 -8.62
C LYS A 26 -21.52 -0.79 -8.61
N PRO A 27 -21.87 -1.36 -9.78
CA PRO A 27 -22.71 -2.54 -9.84
C PRO A 27 -22.02 -3.71 -9.14
N TYR A 28 -22.79 -4.48 -8.36
CA TYR A 28 -22.30 -5.66 -7.67
C TYR A 28 -21.73 -6.68 -8.67
N ASP A 29 -20.45 -7.01 -8.53
CA ASP A 29 -19.73 -7.92 -9.42
C ASP A 29 -19.09 -9.06 -8.61
N PRO A 30 -19.72 -10.23 -8.52
CA PRO A 30 -19.21 -11.34 -7.70
C PRO A 30 -17.85 -11.87 -8.19
N LEU A 31 -17.42 -11.55 -9.41
CA LEU A 31 -16.15 -11.97 -9.99
C LEU A 31 -15.01 -10.98 -9.73
N ALA A 32 -15.30 -9.77 -9.23
CA ALA A 32 -14.27 -8.77 -8.96
C ALA A 32 -13.18 -9.25 -7.97
N PRO A 33 -13.49 -10.00 -6.89
CA PRO A 33 -12.46 -10.46 -5.94
C PRO A 33 -11.52 -11.49 -6.58
N ALA A 34 -12.09 -12.45 -7.31
CA ALA A 34 -11.33 -13.45 -8.05
C ALA A 34 -10.45 -12.81 -9.14
N ARG A 35 -10.95 -11.77 -9.84
CA ARG A 35 -10.17 -11.02 -10.84
C ARG A 35 -9.04 -10.22 -10.20
N ALA A 36 -9.28 -9.51 -9.11
CA ALA A 36 -8.25 -8.76 -8.40
C ALA A 36 -7.15 -9.68 -7.86
N ALA A 37 -7.52 -10.83 -7.28
CA ALA A 37 -6.59 -11.84 -6.82
C ALA A 37 -5.75 -12.40 -7.98
N PHE A 38 -6.40 -12.74 -9.10
CA PHE A 38 -5.71 -13.21 -10.31
C PHE A 38 -4.72 -12.18 -10.84
N PHE A 39 -5.11 -10.92 -10.93
CA PHE A 39 -4.21 -9.85 -11.37
C PHE A 39 -2.99 -9.72 -10.46
N SER A 40 -3.17 -9.69 -9.13
CA SER A 40 -2.05 -9.68 -8.18
C SER A 40 -1.16 -10.93 -8.28
N ALA A 41 -1.73 -12.08 -8.65
CA ALA A 41 -0.99 -13.31 -8.88
C ALA A 41 -0.25 -13.35 -10.23
N VAL A 42 -0.52 -12.42 -11.14
CA VAL A 42 0.27 -12.27 -12.37
C VAL A 42 1.43 -11.31 -12.12
N LEU A 43 1.15 -10.13 -11.55
CA LEU A 43 2.17 -9.18 -11.14
C LEU A 43 1.81 -8.53 -9.80
N PRO A 44 2.79 -8.36 -8.90
CA PRO A 44 2.56 -7.72 -7.61
C PRO A 44 1.91 -6.34 -7.78
N GLY A 45 0.80 -6.11 -7.07
CA GLY A 45 0.09 -4.83 -7.07
C GLY A 45 -0.88 -4.60 -8.24
N LEU A 46 -1.01 -5.49 -9.23
CA LEU A 46 -2.01 -5.30 -10.28
C LEU A 46 -3.44 -5.43 -9.78
N GLY A 47 -3.73 -6.32 -8.82
CA GLY A 47 -5.05 -6.36 -8.19
C GLY A 47 -5.36 -5.09 -7.42
N GLN A 48 -4.35 -4.47 -6.81
CA GLN A 48 -4.48 -3.16 -6.17
C GLN A 48 -4.76 -2.05 -7.19
N ALA A 49 -4.12 -2.09 -8.37
CA ALA A 49 -4.43 -1.19 -9.47
C ALA A 49 -5.86 -1.38 -9.99
N TYR A 50 -6.32 -2.64 -10.13
CA TYR A 50 -7.69 -2.97 -10.53
C TYR A 50 -8.72 -2.44 -9.53
N ASN A 51 -8.43 -2.53 -8.24
CA ASN A 51 -9.26 -1.99 -7.15
C ASN A 51 -9.14 -0.46 -7.02
N GLY A 52 -8.33 0.22 -7.82
CA GLY A 52 -8.09 1.67 -7.72
C GLY A 52 -7.24 2.11 -6.52
N LYS A 53 -6.65 1.18 -5.76
CA LYS A 53 -5.83 1.44 -4.57
C LYS A 53 -4.33 1.53 -4.90
N TYR A 54 -3.98 2.47 -5.77
CA TYR A 54 -2.61 2.62 -6.28
C TYR A 54 -1.55 2.90 -5.21
N TRP A 55 -1.93 3.56 -4.11
CA TRP A 55 -1.00 3.90 -3.02
C TRP A 55 -0.41 2.66 -2.32
N LYS A 56 -1.07 1.50 -2.42
CA LYS A 56 -0.58 0.23 -1.85
C LYS A 56 0.50 -0.42 -2.73
N ILE A 57 0.60 -0.05 -4.01
CA ILE A 57 1.55 -0.64 -4.96
C ILE A 57 3.00 -0.41 -4.52
N PRO A 58 3.44 0.83 -4.18
CA PRO A 58 4.79 1.05 -3.65
C PRO A 58 5.12 0.23 -2.41
N ILE A 59 4.13 -0.05 -1.55
CA ILE A 59 4.32 -0.85 -0.33
C ILE A 59 4.59 -2.32 -0.69
N ALA A 60 3.81 -2.87 -1.63
CA ALA A 60 4.01 -4.23 -2.12
C ALA A 60 5.40 -4.42 -2.75
N TYR A 61 5.80 -3.50 -3.63
CA TYR A 61 7.14 -3.51 -4.23
C TYR A 61 8.23 -3.22 -3.20
N GLY A 62 7.97 -2.41 -2.18
CA GLY A 62 8.89 -2.17 -1.07
C GLY A 62 9.19 -3.46 -0.31
N GLY A 63 8.16 -4.22 0.08
CA GLY A 63 8.31 -5.50 0.76
C GLY A 63 9.09 -6.53 -0.08
N LEU A 64 8.75 -6.65 -1.36
CA LEU A 64 9.46 -7.55 -2.28
C LEU A 64 10.90 -7.09 -2.51
N GLY A 65 11.12 -5.80 -2.70
CA GLY A 65 12.44 -5.20 -2.93
C GLY A 65 13.38 -5.42 -1.75
N VAL A 66 12.88 -5.28 -0.51
CA VAL A 66 13.64 -5.60 0.70
C VAL A 66 14.05 -7.08 0.72
N GLY A 67 13.10 -8.00 0.45
CA GLY A 67 13.40 -9.43 0.36
C GLY A 67 14.45 -9.76 -0.70
N VAL A 68 14.32 -9.20 -1.90
CA VAL A 68 15.28 -9.40 -3.01
C VAL A 68 16.65 -8.82 -2.66
N TYR A 69 16.71 -7.63 -2.06
CA TYR A 69 17.97 -7.02 -1.63
C TYR A 69 18.73 -7.93 -0.66
N PHE A 70 18.05 -8.44 0.37
CA PHE A 70 18.67 -9.36 1.32
C PHE A 70 19.03 -10.70 0.68
N TYR A 71 18.22 -11.22 -0.24
CA TYR A 71 18.56 -12.43 -0.99
C TYR A 71 19.89 -12.26 -1.73
N LEU A 72 20.03 -11.21 -2.54
CA LEU A 72 21.23 -10.96 -3.35
C LEU A 72 22.47 -10.76 -2.47
N LYS A 73 22.34 -9.96 -1.40
CA LYS A 73 23.44 -9.74 -0.44
C LYS A 73 23.90 -11.04 0.22
N ASN A 74 22.97 -11.87 0.66
CA ASN A 74 23.31 -13.14 1.31
C ASN A 74 23.89 -14.16 0.32
N ASP A 75 23.40 -14.19 -0.93
CA ASP A 75 23.93 -15.04 -1.99
C ASP A 75 25.38 -14.67 -2.35
N GLU A 76 25.65 -13.37 -2.53
CA GLU A 76 26.99 -12.86 -2.81
C GLU A 76 27.98 -13.24 -1.69
N GLN A 77 27.60 -13.06 -0.43
CA GLN A 77 28.46 -13.45 0.69
C GLN A 77 28.62 -14.96 0.77
N TYR A 78 27.56 -15.74 0.56
CA TYR A 78 27.64 -17.19 0.52
C TYR A 78 28.68 -17.67 -0.50
N ASP A 79 28.63 -17.16 -1.72
CA ASP A 79 29.56 -17.53 -2.78
C ASP A 79 30.99 -17.05 -2.51
N ARG A 80 31.16 -15.87 -1.90
CA ARG A 80 32.45 -15.38 -1.44
C ARG A 80 33.10 -16.33 -0.43
N TYR A 81 32.40 -16.70 0.64
CA TYR A 81 32.95 -17.63 1.64
C TYR A 81 33.15 -19.04 1.08
N ARG A 82 32.29 -19.49 0.17
CA ARG A 82 32.39 -20.79 -0.49
C ARG A 82 33.58 -20.88 -1.45
N SER A 83 33.83 -19.83 -2.22
CA SER A 83 34.97 -19.77 -3.16
C SER A 83 36.31 -19.78 -2.41
N ILE A 84 36.43 -19.01 -1.32
CA ILE A 84 37.63 -19.00 -0.48
C ILE A 84 37.86 -20.36 0.16
N TYR A 85 36.81 -20.98 0.72
CA TYR A 85 36.94 -22.31 1.30
C TYR A 85 37.41 -23.35 0.27
N LYS A 86 36.86 -23.33 -0.95
CA LYS A 86 37.34 -24.20 -2.03
C LYS A 86 38.80 -23.94 -2.41
N ARG A 87 39.23 -22.68 -2.46
CA ARG A 87 40.63 -22.32 -2.73
C ARG A 87 41.59 -22.86 -1.66
N ARG A 88 41.22 -22.75 -0.38
CA ARG A 88 42.03 -23.32 0.72
C ARG A 88 42.14 -24.83 0.64
N LEU A 89 41.04 -25.51 0.28
CA LEU A 89 41.07 -26.96 0.05
C LEU A 89 41.98 -27.36 -1.12
N ALA A 90 42.13 -26.49 -2.12
CA ALA A 90 43.09 -26.68 -3.22
C ALA A 90 44.54 -26.32 -2.84
N GLY A 91 44.81 -25.97 -1.57
CA GLY A 91 46.16 -25.70 -1.06
C GLY A 91 46.63 -24.25 -1.20
N PHE A 92 45.77 -23.34 -1.69
CA PHE A 92 46.13 -21.93 -1.79
C PHE A 92 46.02 -21.22 -0.42
N THR A 93 46.96 -20.30 -0.16
CA THR A 93 47.03 -19.51 1.09
C THR A 93 47.05 -18.00 0.83
N ASP A 94 46.45 -17.56 -0.27
CA ASP A 94 46.47 -16.17 -0.77
C ASP A 94 45.11 -15.46 -0.64
N ASP A 95 44.27 -15.88 0.30
CA ASP A 95 42.95 -15.28 0.49
C ASP A 95 42.94 -14.05 1.42
N GLU A 96 41.86 -13.26 1.31
CA GLU A 96 41.63 -12.02 2.05
C GLU A 96 41.57 -12.17 3.58
N PHE A 97 41.43 -13.40 4.10
CA PHE A 97 41.42 -13.68 5.53
C PHE A 97 42.78 -14.17 6.03
N ILE A 98 43.81 -14.17 5.19
CA ILE A 98 45.18 -14.47 5.59
C ILE A 98 45.96 -13.15 5.67
N THR A 99 46.54 -12.89 6.83
CA THR A 99 47.40 -11.72 7.07
C THR A 99 48.73 -11.91 6.30
N PRO A 100 49.47 -10.84 5.91
CA PRO A 100 50.79 -10.97 5.29
C PRO A 100 51.80 -11.80 6.09
N THR A 101 51.59 -11.97 7.40
CA THR A 101 52.36 -12.83 8.29
C THR A 101 51.98 -14.32 8.22
N GLY A 102 51.04 -14.71 7.34
CA GLY A 102 50.54 -16.07 7.19
C GLY A 102 49.47 -16.48 8.21
N THR A 103 49.08 -15.60 9.13
CA THR A 103 48.08 -15.89 10.17
C THR A 103 46.66 -15.83 9.59
N GLN A 104 45.87 -16.89 9.81
CA GLN A 104 44.46 -16.92 9.40
C GLN A 104 43.59 -16.11 10.37
N ARG A 105 42.98 -15.03 9.89
CA ARG A 105 41.96 -14.24 10.63
C ARG A 105 40.63 -14.97 10.74
N VAL A 106 40.30 -15.80 9.74
CA VAL A 106 39.13 -16.67 9.72
C VAL A 106 39.60 -18.08 9.44
N THR A 107 39.26 -19.03 10.33
CA THR A 107 39.60 -20.45 10.17
C THR A 107 38.68 -21.13 9.16
N ASN A 108 39.06 -22.33 8.71
CA ASN A 108 38.21 -23.14 7.81
C ASN A 108 36.81 -23.40 8.40
N ASP A 109 36.72 -23.72 9.70
CA ASP A 109 35.43 -23.86 10.37
C ASP A 109 34.64 -22.55 10.42
N GLY A 110 35.35 -21.41 10.54
CA GLY A 110 34.77 -20.09 10.43
C GLY A 110 34.13 -19.85 9.06
N LEU A 111 34.81 -20.24 7.97
CA LEU A 111 34.27 -20.16 6.60
C LEU A 111 33.02 -21.03 6.43
N ILE A 112 33.03 -22.25 6.96
CA ILE A 112 31.88 -23.16 6.88
C ILE A 112 30.68 -22.60 7.67
N ARG A 113 30.93 -22.05 8.87
CA ARG A 113 29.86 -21.39 9.66
C ARG A 113 29.29 -20.17 8.93
N ALA A 114 30.15 -19.35 8.33
CA ALA A 114 29.72 -18.20 7.54
C ALA A 114 28.87 -18.64 6.34
N GLN A 115 29.31 -19.64 5.57
CA GLN A 115 28.52 -20.21 4.47
C GLN A 115 27.13 -20.65 4.94
N ARG A 116 27.04 -21.44 6.03
CA ARG A 116 25.73 -21.88 6.56
C ARG A 116 24.85 -20.72 6.99
N PHE A 117 25.43 -19.69 7.60
CA PHE A 117 24.70 -18.49 8.01
C PHE A 117 24.10 -17.75 6.80
N TYR A 118 24.92 -17.44 5.79
CA TYR A 118 24.48 -16.74 4.59
C TYR A 118 23.52 -17.58 3.74
N GLN A 119 23.73 -18.89 3.67
CA GLN A 119 22.77 -19.81 3.03
C GLN A 119 21.40 -19.72 3.70
N ARG A 120 21.34 -19.87 5.03
CA ARG A 120 20.07 -19.82 5.76
C ARG A 120 19.37 -18.46 5.59
N ASN A 121 20.11 -17.36 5.64
CA ASN A 121 19.53 -16.03 5.45
C ASN A 121 19.03 -15.79 4.02
N LYS A 122 19.70 -16.36 3.02
CA LYS A 122 19.23 -16.37 1.64
C LYS A 122 17.90 -17.13 1.52
N GLU A 123 17.81 -18.31 2.14
CA GLU A 123 16.58 -19.11 2.18
C GLU A 123 15.46 -18.37 2.91
N ILE A 124 15.74 -17.72 4.04
CA ILE A 124 14.77 -16.86 4.75
C ILE A 124 14.30 -15.71 3.86
N SER A 125 15.19 -15.10 3.08
CA SER A 125 14.85 -14.02 2.17
C SER A 125 13.88 -14.49 1.08
N ILE A 126 14.06 -15.70 0.55
CA ILE A 126 13.08 -16.32 -0.36
C ILE A 126 11.73 -16.49 0.32
N LEU A 127 11.71 -17.01 1.56
CA LEU A 127 10.46 -17.18 2.32
C LEU A 127 9.74 -15.84 2.54
N VAL A 128 10.48 -14.78 2.85
CA VAL A 128 9.93 -13.43 2.99
C VAL A 128 9.33 -12.93 1.67
N ILE A 129 10.05 -13.10 0.55
CA ILE A 129 9.56 -12.71 -0.79
C ILE A 129 8.24 -13.44 -1.10
N VAL A 130 8.20 -14.75 -0.92
CA VAL A 130 7.01 -15.57 -1.16
C VAL A 130 5.87 -15.17 -0.22
N GLY A 131 6.17 -14.92 1.06
CA GLY A 131 5.19 -14.48 2.05
C GLY A 131 4.58 -13.12 1.69
N VAL A 132 5.39 -12.13 1.34
CA VAL A 132 4.94 -10.81 0.89
C VAL A 132 4.11 -10.92 -0.38
N TYR A 133 4.53 -11.77 -1.32
CA TYR A 133 3.79 -12.01 -2.55
C TYR A 133 2.40 -12.62 -2.30
N ALA A 134 2.32 -13.62 -1.44
CA ALA A 134 1.04 -14.22 -1.03
C ALA A 134 0.14 -13.20 -0.32
N LEU A 135 0.70 -12.40 0.60
CA LEU A 135 -0.03 -11.33 1.27
C LEU A 135 -0.58 -10.29 0.29
N ASN A 136 0.18 -9.95 -0.77
CA ASN A 136 -0.28 -9.02 -1.79
C ASN A 136 -1.52 -9.52 -2.55
N ILE A 137 -1.57 -10.83 -2.84
CA ILE A 137 -2.73 -11.47 -3.49
C ILE A 137 -3.94 -11.46 -2.56
N ILE A 138 -3.75 -11.86 -1.29
CA ILE A 138 -4.82 -11.91 -0.30
C ILE A 138 -5.39 -10.51 -0.05
N ASP A 139 -4.54 -9.50 0.13
CA ASP A 139 -4.96 -8.11 0.36
C ASP A 139 -5.81 -7.58 -0.80
N ALA A 140 -5.42 -7.85 -2.05
CA ALA A 140 -6.21 -7.45 -3.22
C ALA A 140 -7.57 -8.17 -3.31
N ASN A 141 -7.64 -9.45 -2.93
CA ASN A 141 -8.89 -10.20 -2.89
C ASN A 141 -9.84 -9.64 -1.83
N VAL A 142 -9.33 -9.39 -0.62
CA VAL A 142 -10.13 -8.84 0.49
C VAL A 142 -10.61 -7.43 0.17
N ASP A 143 -9.74 -6.57 -0.37
CA ASP A 143 -10.11 -5.21 -0.78
C ASP A 143 -11.23 -5.20 -1.82
N ALA A 144 -11.14 -6.07 -2.83
CA ALA A 144 -12.16 -6.18 -3.86
C ALA A 144 -13.50 -6.68 -3.31
N HIS A 145 -13.46 -7.56 -2.30
CA HIS A 145 -14.67 -8.04 -1.63
C HIS A 145 -15.32 -6.92 -0.79
N LEU A 146 -14.52 -6.13 -0.08
CA LEU A 146 -15.02 -5.01 0.72
C LEU A 146 -15.58 -3.88 -0.14
N GLN A 147 -15.04 -3.65 -1.34
CA GLN A 147 -15.56 -2.63 -2.27
C GLN A 147 -16.99 -2.91 -2.77
N GLN A 148 -17.49 -4.14 -2.63
CA GLN A 148 -18.85 -4.50 -3.01
C GLN A 148 -19.88 -4.22 -1.91
N PHE A 149 -19.43 -3.99 -0.68
CA PHE A 149 -20.33 -3.61 0.39
C PHE A 149 -20.74 -2.15 0.21
N ASN A 150 -22.05 -1.88 0.30
CA ASN A 150 -22.65 -0.55 0.28
C ASN A 150 -22.03 0.32 1.40
N VAL A 151 -21.06 1.14 1.06
CA VAL A 151 -20.65 2.26 1.90
C VAL A 151 -20.86 3.51 1.04
N SER A 152 -22.04 4.12 1.14
CA SER A 152 -22.24 5.45 0.57
C SER A 152 -21.50 6.45 1.46
N GLU A 153 -20.27 6.82 1.08
CA GLU A 153 -19.54 7.89 1.74
C GLU A 153 -20.14 9.26 1.36
N ASP A 154 -21.22 9.66 2.03
CA ASP A 154 -21.77 11.03 1.91
C ASP A 154 -20.91 11.98 2.77
N LEU A 155 -19.68 12.28 2.32
CA LEU A 155 -18.86 13.31 2.94
C LEU A 155 -19.31 14.70 2.46
N SER A 156 -20.14 15.36 3.26
CA SER A 156 -20.67 16.68 2.93
C SER A 156 -19.94 17.79 3.70
N LEU A 157 -19.24 18.66 2.97
CA LEU A 157 -18.66 19.90 3.48
C LEU A 157 -19.70 21.02 3.36
N ARG A 158 -20.22 21.50 4.50
CA ARG A 158 -21.22 22.57 4.53
C ARG A 158 -20.62 23.85 5.12
N PRO A 159 -20.22 24.82 4.28
CA PRO A 159 -19.86 26.14 4.77
C PRO A 159 -21.12 26.85 5.29
N SER A 160 -21.10 27.28 6.54
CA SER A 160 -22.20 28.05 7.15
C SER A 160 -21.76 29.48 7.40
N MET A 161 -22.53 30.44 6.88
CA MET A 161 -22.36 31.86 7.17
C MET A 161 -23.54 32.31 8.02
N ASN A 162 -23.28 32.67 9.28
CA ASN A 162 -24.31 33.11 10.20
C ASN A 162 -24.17 34.61 10.42
N PHE A 163 -25.19 35.37 10.00
CA PHE A 163 -25.25 36.80 10.24
C PHE A 163 -25.97 37.07 11.57
N ASN A 164 -25.28 37.65 12.55
CA ASN A 164 -25.88 37.95 13.85
C ASN A 164 -26.52 39.35 13.80
N GLU A 165 -27.84 39.39 13.62
CA GLU A 165 -28.65 40.60 13.46
C GLU A 165 -28.55 41.57 14.65
N PHE A 166 -28.24 41.08 15.86
CA PHE A 166 -28.14 41.91 17.07
C PHE A 166 -26.76 42.59 17.26
N THR A 167 -25.69 42.00 16.71
CA THR A 167 -24.31 42.51 16.89
C THR A 167 -23.72 43.07 15.59
N GLY A 168 -24.38 42.86 14.44
CA GLY A 168 -23.91 43.32 13.12
C GLY A 168 -22.63 42.63 12.63
N LYS A 169 -22.29 41.46 13.20
CA LYS A 169 -21.08 40.71 12.85
C LYS A 169 -21.43 39.44 12.08
N THR A 170 -20.70 39.19 11.00
CA THR A 170 -20.77 37.95 10.23
C THR A 170 -19.84 36.91 10.85
N GLY A 171 -20.38 35.75 11.24
CA GLY A 171 -19.61 34.59 11.66
C GLY A 171 -19.43 33.60 10.52
N TYR A 172 -18.19 33.15 10.32
CA TYR A 172 -17.87 32.05 9.40
C TYR A 172 -17.71 30.76 10.19
N GLY A 173 -18.38 29.69 9.76
CA GLY A 173 -18.25 28.36 10.33
C GLY A 173 -18.12 27.30 9.24
N LEU A 174 -17.28 26.29 9.48
CA LEU A 174 -17.20 25.10 8.65
C LEU A 174 -17.78 23.93 9.44
N SER A 175 -18.76 23.24 8.88
CA SER A 175 -19.31 22.01 9.43
C SER A 175 -19.00 20.85 8.49
N LEU A 176 -18.47 19.78 9.06
CA LEU A 176 -18.16 18.54 8.34
C LEU A 176 -19.06 17.46 8.91
N ASN A 177 -19.93 16.90 8.06
CA ASN A 177 -20.83 15.83 8.46
C ASN A 177 -20.39 14.51 7.81
N TYR A 178 -20.33 13.45 8.61
CA TYR A 178 -19.94 12.11 8.19
C TYR A 178 -20.98 11.11 8.70
N ASN A 179 -21.73 10.50 7.77
CA ASN A 179 -22.73 9.47 8.07
C ASN A 179 -22.19 8.09 7.63
N PHE A 180 -22.30 7.10 8.52
CA PHE A 180 -21.99 5.70 8.28
C PHE A 180 -23.27 4.84 8.25
#